data_AF-A0A9D7T1Q4-F1
#
_entry.id   AF-A0A9D7T1Q4-F1
#
_cell.length_a   1.000
_cell.length_b   1.000
_cell.length_c   1.000
_cell.angle_alpha   90.00
_cell.angle_beta   90.00
_cell.angle_gamma   90.00
#
_symmetry.space_group_name_H-M   'P 1'
#
loop_
_entity.id
_entity.type
_entity.pdbx_description
1 polymer ?
#
loop_
_entity_poly.entity_id
_entity_poly.type
_entity_poly.pdbx_seq_one_letter_code
_entity_poly.pdbx_strand_id
1 'polypeptide(L)'
;MCENKHAVSLWGPFPDYLAEMARTRRNERFLKGVEIPDALRFEPDLARACANADIVVLAAPSQYMRDLLGKLAAVPRPANLIYVNVAKA
;
A
#
# COMPACT_ATOMS: atom_id res chain seq x y z
N MET A 1 4.13 7.63 -8.75
CA MET A 1 3.29 8.39 -7.79
C MET A 1 4.14 9.30 -6.90
N CYS A 2 5.11 8.78 -6.15
CA CYS A 2 6.01 9.62 -5.33
C CYS A 2 6.80 10.65 -6.17
N GLU A 3 7.35 10.24 -7.30
CA GLU A 3 8.09 11.13 -8.23
C GLU A 3 7.21 12.25 -8.80
N ASN A 4 5.90 12.02 -8.88
CA ASN A 4 4.91 13.00 -9.31
C ASN A 4 4.43 13.90 -8.15
N LYS A 5 5.16 13.93 -7.02
CA LYS A 5 4.90 14.77 -5.84
C LYS A 5 3.58 14.49 -5.11
N HIS A 6 3.04 13.28 -5.24
CA HIS A 6 1.92 12.84 -4.41
C HIS A 6 2.41 12.29 -3.07
N ALA A 7 1.64 12.51 -2.00
CA ALA A 7 1.83 11.79 -0.74
C ALA A 7 1.38 10.33 -0.93
N VAL A 8 2.28 9.38 -0.70
CA VAL A 8 1.99 7.96 -0.90
C VAL A 8 2.36 7.18 0.36
N SER A 9 1.43 6.33 0.79
CA SER A 9 1.66 5.32 1.82
C SER A 9 1.54 3.92 1.23
N LEU A 10 2.46 3.04 1.64
CA LEU A 10 2.41 1.61 1.35
C LEU A 10 1.96 0.86 2.60
N TRP A 11 0.87 0.11 2.44
CA TRP A 11 0.40 -0.86 3.43
C TRP A 11 0.71 -2.28 2.97
N GLY A 12 0.89 -3.17 3.93
CA GLY A 12 1.06 -4.60 3.72
C GLY A 12 0.71 -5.39 4.99
N PRO A 13 0.34 -6.67 4.86
CA PRO A 13 -0.14 -7.48 5.98
C PRO A 13 0.96 -7.94 6.96
N PHE A 14 2.23 -7.66 6.66
CA PHE A 14 3.39 -8.08 7.47
C PHE A 14 4.15 -6.85 7.98
N PRO A 15 3.84 -6.37 9.21
CA PRO A 15 4.46 -5.17 9.77
C PRO A 15 5.99 -5.23 9.88
N ASP A 16 6.54 -6.38 10.28
CA ASP A 16 8.00 -6.55 10.39
C ASP A 16 8.70 -6.39 9.04
N TYR A 17 8.06 -6.86 7.97
CA TYR A 17 8.56 -6.73 6.61
C TYR A 17 8.46 -5.28 6.10
N LEU A 18 7.37 -4.58 6.43
CA LEU A 18 7.26 -3.14 6.15
C LEU A 18 8.33 -2.34 6.90
N ALA A 19 8.59 -2.66 8.16
CA ALA A 19 9.61 -2.00 8.98
C ALA A 19 11.02 -2.24 8.42
N GLU A 20 11.31 -3.46 7.96
CA GLU A 20 12.54 -3.76 7.25
C GLU A 20 12.69 -2.90 6.00
N MET A 21 11.67 -2.88 5.13
CA MET A 21 11.69 -2.05 3.91
C MET A 21 11.78 -0.55 4.21
N ALA A 22 11.17 -0.09 5.30
CA ALA A 22 11.27 1.30 5.74
C ALA A 22 12.70 1.66 6.15
N ARG A 23 13.42 0.74 6.79
CA ARG A 23 14.82 0.92 7.21
C ARG A 23 15.79 0.78 6.04
N THR A 24 15.61 -0.23 5.19
CA THR A 24 16.55 -0.55 4.10
C THR A 24 16.27 0.23 2.83
N ARG A 25 15.07 0.82 2.72
CA ARG A 25 14.56 1.46 1.50
C ARG A 25 14.60 0.52 0.28
N ARG A 26 14.51 -0.80 0.50
CA ARG A 26 14.61 -1.82 -0.54
C ARG A 26 13.64 -2.95 -0.31
N ASN A 27 13.12 -3.50 -1.41
CA ASN A 27 12.31 -4.71 -1.41
C ASN A 27 13.05 -5.81 -2.19
N GLU A 28 14.09 -6.39 -1.60
CA GLU A 28 14.92 -7.40 -2.29
C GLU A 28 14.18 -8.72 -2.57
N ARG A 29 13.06 -8.96 -1.89
CA ARG A 29 12.26 -10.17 -2.09
C ARG A 29 11.43 -10.11 -3.36
N PHE A 30 10.81 -8.96 -3.65
CA PHE A 30 9.84 -8.81 -4.74
C PHE A 30 10.26 -7.77 -5.80
N LEU A 31 11.23 -6.92 -5.51
CA LEU A 31 11.72 -5.85 -6.39
C LEU A 31 13.22 -5.61 -6.22
N LYS A 32 14.03 -6.59 -6.65
CA LYS A 32 15.50 -6.57 -6.52
C LYS A 32 16.12 -5.39 -7.25
N GLY A 33 17.10 -4.75 -6.61
CA GLY A 33 17.91 -3.69 -7.20
C GLY A 33 17.19 -2.34 -7.39
N VAL A 34 15.95 -2.19 -6.89
CA VAL A 34 15.22 -0.92 -6.93
C VAL A 34 15.23 -0.28 -5.54
N GLU A 35 15.65 0.98 -5.50
CA GLU A 35 15.59 1.80 -4.30
C GLU A 35 14.22 2.47 -4.17
N ILE A 36 13.62 2.38 -2.99
CA ILE A 36 12.29 2.89 -2.71
C ILE A 36 12.42 4.37 -2.33
N PRO A 37 11.74 5.32 -3.01
CA PRO A 37 11.92 6.76 -2.79
C PRO A 37 11.53 7.21 -1.39
N ASP A 38 12.37 7.99 -0.69
CA ASP A 38 12.19 8.41 0.72
C ASP A 38 10.80 9.00 1.05
N ALA A 39 10.17 9.64 0.07
CA ALA A 39 8.82 10.18 0.21
C ALA A 39 7.73 9.10 0.44
N LEU A 40 7.99 7.83 0.09
CA LEU A 40 7.08 6.72 0.36
C LEU A 40 7.09 6.40 1.86
N ARG A 41 5.92 6.55 2.47
CA ARG A 41 5.68 6.17 3.87
C ARG A 41 5.26 4.71 3.95
N PHE A 42 5.74 3.98 4.94
CA PHE A 42 5.28 2.63 5.25
C PHE A 42 4.32 2.72 6.43
N GLU A 43 3.08 2.25 6.25
CA GLU A 43 2.02 2.35 7.25
C GLU A 43 1.42 0.94 7.47
N PRO A 44 1.67 0.29 8.62
CA PRO A 44 1.15 -1.05 8.91
C PRO A 44 -0.34 -1.06 9.26
N ASP A 45 -0.92 0.06 9.70
CA ASP A 45 -2.34 0.15 10.01
C ASP A 45 -3.16 0.50 8.75
N LEU A 46 -4.03 -0.41 8.34
CA LEU A 46 -4.83 -0.25 7.13
C LEU A 46 -5.77 0.96 7.21
N ALA A 47 -6.34 1.25 8.39
CA ALA A 47 -7.25 2.37 8.55
C ALA A 47 -6.53 3.71 8.39
N ARG A 48 -5.34 3.85 8.99
CA ARG A 48 -4.49 5.03 8.83
C ARG A 48 -3.99 5.21 7.41
N ALA A 49 -3.63 4.11 6.74
CA ALA A 49 -3.20 4.13 5.35
C ALA A 49 -4.31 4.65 4.40
N CYS A 50 -5.58 4.42 4.74
CA CYS A 50 -6.73 4.82 3.92
C CYS A 50 -7.43 6.11 4.36
N ALA A 51 -7.23 6.58 5.59
CA ALA A 51 -8.02 7.65 6.22
C ALA A 51 -8.14 8.93 5.39
N ASN A 52 -7.06 9.33 4.70
CA ASN A 52 -6.99 10.55 3.88
C ASN A 52 -6.62 10.25 2.43
N ALA A 53 -6.88 9.03 1.96
CA ALA A 53 -6.53 8.65 0.59
C ALA A 53 -7.60 9.13 -0.39
N ASP A 54 -7.18 9.80 -1.46
CA ASP A 54 -8.04 10.06 -2.63
C ASP A 54 -8.12 8.83 -3.56
N ILE A 55 -7.04 8.04 -3.58
CA ILE A 55 -6.89 6.84 -4.42
C ILE A 55 -6.28 5.70 -3.59
N VAL A 56 -6.90 4.52 -3.65
CA VAL A 56 -6.35 3.26 -3.14
C VAL A 56 -5.99 2.35 -4.31
N VAL A 57 -4.70 2.02 -4.44
CA VAL A 57 -4.21 1.09 -5.44
C VAL A 57 -4.10 -0.32 -4.84
N LEU A 58 -4.86 -1.26 -5.40
CA LEU A 58 -4.88 -2.66 -4.99
C LEU A 58 -3.86 -3.45 -5.82
N ALA A 59 -2.70 -3.73 -5.23
CA ALA A 59 -1.58 -4.40 -5.89
C ALA A 59 -1.23 -5.78 -5.29
N ALA A 60 -2.16 -6.38 -4.52
CA ALA A 60 -1.98 -7.72 -3.98
C ALA A 60 -2.35 -8.80 -5.02
N PRO A 61 -1.73 -10.00 -4.99
CA PRO A 61 -2.14 -11.12 -5.85
C PRO A 61 -3.64 -11.44 -5.73
N SER A 62 -4.28 -11.81 -6.84
CA SER A 62 -5.74 -11.99 -6.94
C SER A 62 -6.33 -12.93 -5.88
N GLN A 63 -5.60 -13.99 -5.51
CA GLN A 63 -6.02 -14.94 -4.46
C GLN A 63 -6.23 -14.32 -3.08
N TYR A 64 -5.58 -13.18 -2.79
CA TYR A 64 -5.71 -12.46 -1.51
C TYR A 64 -6.70 -11.29 -1.58
N MET A 65 -7.21 -10.95 -2.76
CA MET A 65 -8.03 -9.75 -2.96
C MET A 65 -9.32 -9.79 -2.14
N ARG A 66 -9.96 -10.95 -2.05
CA ARG A 66 -11.22 -11.11 -1.29
C ARG A 66 -11.04 -10.76 0.19
N ASP A 67 -10.00 -11.29 0.81
CA ASP A 67 -9.68 -11.02 2.22
C ASP A 67 -9.30 -9.54 2.44
N LEU A 68 -8.49 -8.99 1.54
CA LEU A 68 -8.11 -7.58 1.56
C LEU A 68 -9.33 -6.65 1.48
N LEU A 69 -10.24 -6.91 0.55
CA LEU A 69 -11.47 -6.12 0.39
C LEU A 69 -12.38 -6.25 1.62
N GLY A 70 -12.43 -7.42 2.27
CA GLY A 70 -13.14 -7.60 3.53
C GLY A 70 -12.60 -6.69 4.64
N LYS A 71 -11.27 -6.60 4.76
CA LYS A 71 -10.61 -5.70 5.73
C LYS A 71 -10.86 -4.23 5.39
N LEU A 72 -10.77 -3.86 4.11
CA LEU A 72 -11.04 -2.49 3.65
C LEU A 72 -12.50 -2.07 3.87
N ALA A 73 -13.46 -2.99 3.76
CA ALA A 73 -14.87 -2.70 3.99
C ALA A 73 -15.17 -2.28 5.45
N ALA A 74 -14.34 -2.72 6.40
CA ALA A 74 -14.45 -2.35 7.82
C ALA A 74 -13.79 -1.00 8.15
N VAL A 75 -13.07 -0.39 7.20
CA VAL A 75 -12.34 0.86 7.39
C VAL A 75 -13.22 2.05 6.94
N PRO A 76 -13.32 3.14 7.74
CA PRO A 76 -13.96 4.37 7.30
C PRO A 76 -13.28 4.93 6.04
N ARG A 77 -14.07 5.32 5.04
CA ARG A 77 -13.55 5.84 3.77
C ARG A 77 -14.11 7.22 3.44
N PRO A 78 -13.32 8.07 2.76
CA PRO A 78 -13.83 9.28 2.14
C PRO A 78 -14.93 8.96 1.11
N ALA A 79 -15.89 9.86 0.94
CA ALA A 79 -17.03 9.65 0.03
C ALA A 79 -16.62 9.52 -1.44
N ASN A 80 -15.52 10.15 -1.83
CA ASN A 80 -15.01 10.24 -3.20
C ASN A 80 -13.79 9.33 -3.47
N LEU A 81 -13.55 8.34 -2.60
CA LEU A 81 -12.39 7.45 -2.72
C LEU A 81 -12.46 6.60 -4.01
N ILE A 82 -11.37 6.61 -4.79
CA ILE A 82 -11.23 5.82 -6.01
C ILE A 82 -10.39 4.57 -5.73
N TYR A 83 -10.89 3.40 -6.13
CA TYR A 83 -10.11 2.16 -6.11
C TYR A 83 -9.56 1.85 -7.51
N VAL A 84 -8.26 1.59 -7.59
CA VAL A 84 -7.59 1.15 -8.81
C VAL A 84 -7.01 -0.23 -8.58
N ASN A 85 -7.54 -1.24 -9.27
CA ASN A 85 -6.99 -2.59 -9.19
C ASN A 85 -5.92 -2.79 -10.27
N VAL A 86 -4.72 -3.19 -9.85
CA VAL A 86 -3.60 -3.53 -10.75
C VAL A 86 -3.19 -5.00 -10.63
N ALA A 87 -3.91 -5.78 -9.81
CA ALA A 87 -3.71 -7.22 -9.73
C ALA A 87 -4.10 -7.88 -11.04
N LYS A 88 -3.23 -8.77 -11.53
CA LYS A 88 -3.53 -9.62 -12.68
C LYS A 88 -4.25 -10.88 -12.21
N ALA A 89 -5.28 -11.28 -12.94
CA ALA A 89 -5.96 -12.56 -12.76
C ALA A 89 -5.05 -13.72 -13.14
#